data_AF-A0A0B7KG75-F1
#
_entry.id   AF-A0A0B7KG75-F1
#
_cell.length_a   1.000
_cell.length_b   1.000
_cell.length_c   1.000
_cell.angle_alpha   90.00
_cell.angle_beta   90.00
_cell.angle_gamma   90.00
#
_symmetry.space_group_name_H-M   'P 1'
#
loop_
_entity.id
_entity.type
_entity.pdbx_description
1 polymer ?
#
loop_
_entity_poly.entity_id
_entity_poly.type
_entity_poly.pdbx_seq_one_letter_code
_entity_poly.pdbx_strand_id
1 'polypeptide(L)'
;MFQTHSKANKSYVWDMIYMEARRLRKEADDPETVETNDVAYLLATSVNILRSLLPHSKWNYESSKLRPSQDEWVFRESIRRVMAVYVVIDLFLDGISGLGNDEPYNCGTLSLLPLPCVRDIWEAPTISGWIKEYDRYLSTKEGDGMLITQTLMDTRLVAPFVSAEKGDPSNDIMQWCRGMDGLSTIIWMIIPLHKYRLREDVRDIW
;
A
#
# COMPACT_ATOMS: atom_id res chain seq x y z
N MET A 1 -9.67 -20.35 22.04
CA MET A 1 -11.13 -20.21 22.05
C MET A 1 -11.46 -18.75 22.37
N PHE A 2 -11.60 -17.91 21.35
CA PHE A 2 -12.12 -16.54 21.46
C PHE A 2 -13.12 -16.32 20.33
N GLN A 3 -14.37 -16.72 20.56
CA GLN A 3 -15.49 -16.32 19.73
C GLN A 3 -16.28 -15.27 20.49
N THR A 4 -16.20 -14.01 20.05
CA THR A 4 -17.20 -12.98 20.35
C THR A 4 -17.39 -12.09 19.12
N HIS A 5 -17.99 -12.66 18.07
CA HIS A 5 -18.47 -11.90 16.90
C HIS A 5 -19.77 -11.15 17.24
N SER A 6 -19.70 -10.17 18.13
CA SER A 6 -20.76 -9.19 18.32
C SER A 6 -20.46 -7.95 17.48
N LYS A 7 -21.47 -7.37 16.81
CA LYS A 7 -21.37 -6.06 16.13
C LYS A 7 -20.80 -4.99 17.06
N ALA A 8 -21.10 -5.07 18.36
CA ALA A 8 -20.61 -4.15 19.38
C ALA A 8 -19.09 -4.22 19.57
N ASN A 9 -18.48 -5.41 19.48
CA ASN A 9 -17.01 -5.55 19.62
C ASN A 9 -16.26 -4.96 18.42
N LYS A 10 -16.85 -5.03 17.23
CA LYS A 10 -16.26 -4.38 16.04
C LYS A 10 -16.30 -2.87 16.20
N SER A 11 -17.46 -2.31 16.60
CA SER A 11 -17.58 -0.87 16.88
C SER A 11 -16.54 -0.44 17.91
N TYR A 12 -16.48 -1.15 19.04
CA TYR A 12 -15.57 -0.81 20.14
C TYR A 12 -14.08 -0.79 19.74
N VAL A 13 -13.62 -1.77 18.97
CA VAL A 13 -12.23 -1.81 18.50
C VAL A 13 -11.94 -0.64 17.55
N TRP A 14 -12.87 -0.34 16.63
CA TRP A 14 -12.74 0.80 15.75
C TRP A 14 -12.77 2.11 16.51
N ASP A 15 -13.71 2.28 17.44
CA ASP A 15 -13.83 3.46 18.30
C ASP A 15 -12.56 3.70 19.10
N MET A 16 -11.93 2.65 19.64
CA MET A 16 -10.66 2.73 20.35
C MET A 16 -9.50 3.16 19.42
N ILE A 17 -9.38 2.57 18.23
CA ILE A 17 -8.36 2.95 17.23
C ILE A 17 -8.55 4.41 16.80
N TYR A 18 -9.80 4.84 16.59
CA TYR A 18 -10.11 6.22 16.20
C TYR A 18 -9.90 7.22 17.32
N MET A 19 -10.19 6.85 18.58
CA MET A 19 -9.89 7.70 19.72
C MET A 19 -8.39 7.91 19.88
N GLU A 20 -7.57 6.88 19.70
CA GLU A 20 -6.10 7.03 19.73
C GLU A 20 -5.56 7.83 18.55
N ALA A 21 -6.05 7.61 17.34
CA ALA A 21 -5.66 8.44 16.19
C ALA A 21 -6.00 9.93 16.40
N ARG A 22 -7.15 10.22 17.02
CA ARG A 22 -7.57 11.58 17.37
C ARG A 22 -6.73 12.17 18.51
N ARG A 23 -6.37 11.36 19.51
CA ARG A 23 -5.47 11.75 20.60
C ARG A 23 -4.12 12.16 20.04
N LEU A 24 -3.52 11.31 19.21
CA LEU A 24 -2.24 11.59 18.53
C LEU A 24 -2.31 12.83 17.63
N ARG A 25 -3.43 13.06 16.94
CA ARG A 25 -3.61 14.28 16.13
C ARG A 25 -3.71 15.54 17.01
N LYS A 26 -4.41 15.48 18.14
CA LYS A 26 -4.48 16.59 19.10
C LYS A 26 -3.16 16.85 19.82
N GLU A 27 -2.43 15.79 20.15
CA GLU A 27 -1.06 15.87 20.67
C GLU A 27 -0.09 16.46 19.62
N ALA A 28 -0.31 16.20 18.33
CA ALA A 28 0.44 16.84 17.25
C ALA A 28 0.06 18.32 17.01
N ASP A 29 -1.18 18.71 17.35
CA ASP A 29 -1.69 20.10 17.28
C ASP A 29 -1.44 20.91 18.56
N ASP A 30 -0.93 20.30 19.64
CA ASP A 30 -0.57 20.96 20.89
C ASP A 30 0.84 21.58 20.77
N PRO A 31 0.97 22.92 20.72
CA PRO A 31 2.25 23.58 20.52
C PRO A 31 3.20 23.47 21.72
N GLU A 32 2.75 22.95 22.87
CA GLU A 32 3.59 22.79 24.07
C GLU A 32 4.29 21.43 24.19
N THR A 33 3.96 20.41 23.38
CA THR A 33 4.53 19.05 23.55
C THR A 33 5.29 18.45 22.37
N VAL A 34 5.32 19.10 21.21
CA VAL A 34 6.31 18.82 20.16
C VAL A 34 6.68 20.15 19.53
N GLU A 35 7.97 20.50 19.51
CA GLU A 35 8.44 21.68 18.79
C GLU A 35 7.85 21.64 17.37
N THR A 36 6.95 22.57 17.06
CA THR A 36 6.11 22.56 15.84
C THR A 36 6.93 22.55 14.55
N ASN A 37 8.23 22.84 14.67
CA ASN A 37 9.24 22.71 13.64
C ASN A 37 9.54 21.25 13.27
N ASP A 38 9.62 20.33 14.23
CA ASP A 38 10.09 18.96 13.98
C ASP A 38 9.13 18.14 13.12
N VAL A 39 7.81 18.28 13.36
CA VAL A 39 6.79 17.57 12.57
C VAL A 39 6.74 18.10 11.14
N ALA A 40 6.84 19.42 10.95
CA ALA A 40 6.88 20.03 9.64
C ALA A 40 8.13 19.58 8.84
N TYR A 41 9.30 19.55 9.49
CA TYR A 41 10.53 19.04 8.87
C TYR A 41 10.46 17.55 8.58
N LEU A 42 9.84 16.74 9.43
CA LEU A 42 9.64 15.31 9.21
C LEU A 42 8.75 15.04 7.98
N LEU A 43 7.65 15.79 7.85
CA LEU A 43 6.74 15.67 6.72
C LEU A 43 7.37 16.21 5.43
N ALA A 44 8.06 17.35 5.48
CA ALA A 44 8.79 17.89 4.35
C ALA A 44 9.90 16.94 3.86
N THR A 45 10.66 16.34 4.79
CA THR A 45 11.68 15.34 4.47
C THR A 45 11.06 14.11 3.83
N SER A 46 9.96 13.61 4.37
CA SER A 46 9.20 12.48 3.82
C SER A 46 8.73 12.74 2.39
N VAL A 47 8.19 13.93 2.12
CA VAL A 47 7.77 14.35 0.78
C VAL A 47 8.96 14.48 -0.18
N ASN A 48 10.11 14.98 0.30
CA ASN A 48 11.32 15.08 -0.52
C ASN A 48 11.90 13.69 -0.86
N ILE A 49 11.89 12.75 0.09
CA ILE A 49 12.27 11.36 -0.15
C ILE A 49 11.34 10.76 -1.22
N LEU A 50 10.02 10.89 -1.04
CA LEU A 50 9.03 10.46 -2.03
C LEU A 50 9.33 11.01 -3.43
N ARG A 51 9.53 12.32 -3.55
CA ARG A 51 9.90 12.99 -4.81
C ARG A 51 11.14 12.40 -5.45
N SER A 52 12.17 12.14 -4.67
CA SER A 52 13.42 11.59 -5.17
C SER A 52 13.27 10.14 -5.67
N LEU A 53 12.40 9.35 -5.03
CA LEU A 53 12.22 7.92 -5.33
C LEU A 53 11.20 7.65 -6.44
N LEU A 54 10.24 8.55 -6.65
CA LEU A 54 9.15 8.43 -7.62
C LEU A 54 9.59 8.13 -9.07
N PRO A 55 10.63 8.79 -9.62
CA PRO A 55 11.10 8.48 -10.96
C PRO A 55 11.64 7.04 -11.09
N HIS A 56 12.16 6.48 -9.99
CA HIS A 56 12.76 5.15 -9.96
C HIS A 56 11.73 4.03 -9.72
N SER A 57 10.51 4.36 -9.26
CA SER A 57 9.45 3.38 -8.99
C SER A 57 8.68 2.94 -10.24
N LYS A 58 8.69 3.74 -11.31
CA LYS A 58 8.00 3.45 -12.59
C LYS A 58 8.73 2.43 -13.48
N TRP A 59 9.84 1.87 -13.00
CA TRP A 59 10.66 0.95 -13.78
C TRP A 59 9.95 -0.40 -13.99
N ASN A 60 9.56 -0.68 -15.23
CA ASN A 60 8.74 -1.84 -15.60
C ASN A 60 9.62 -2.95 -16.20
N TYR A 61 10.15 -3.85 -15.36
CA TYR A 61 10.90 -5.01 -15.84
C TYR A 61 9.98 -6.09 -16.44
N GLU A 62 8.70 -6.10 -16.06
CA GLU A 62 7.76 -7.17 -16.38
C GLU A 62 7.29 -7.13 -17.84
N SER A 63 7.35 -5.96 -18.48
CA SER A 63 7.08 -5.83 -19.92
C SER A 63 8.14 -6.51 -20.79
N SER A 64 9.33 -6.78 -20.24
CA SER A 64 10.42 -7.43 -20.97
C SER A 64 10.42 -8.96 -20.85
N LYS A 65 9.62 -9.54 -19.94
CA LYS A 65 9.66 -10.97 -19.54
C LYS A 65 11.06 -11.50 -19.21
N LEU A 66 12.02 -10.60 -18.97
CA LEU A 66 13.40 -10.94 -18.67
C LEU A 66 13.66 -10.76 -17.18
N ARG A 67 14.50 -11.63 -16.64
CA ARG A 67 14.96 -11.54 -15.27
C ARG A 67 16.07 -10.47 -15.17
N PRO A 68 15.95 -9.46 -14.30
CA PRO A 68 17.03 -8.53 -13.99
C PRO A 68 18.17 -9.22 -13.23
N SER A 69 19.30 -8.52 -13.06
CA SER A 69 20.30 -8.93 -12.06
C SER A 69 19.68 -8.84 -10.66
N GLN A 70 20.15 -9.70 -9.75
CA GLN A 70 19.63 -9.73 -8.38
C GLN A 70 19.84 -8.39 -7.67
N ASP A 71 21.02 -7.79 -7.80
CA ASP A 71 21.35 -6.52 -7.14
C ASP A 71 20.43 -5.38 -7.60
N GLU A 72 20.20 -5.29 -8.92
CA GLU A 72 19.28 -4.30 -9.49
C GLU A 72 17.85 -4.56 -9.02
N TRP A 73 17.43 -5.82 -9.01
CA TRP A 73 16.10 -6.19 -8.52
C TRP A 73 15.89 -5.82 -7.06
N VAL A 74 16.86 -6.14 -6.19
CA VAL A 74 16.81 -5.83 -4.75
C VAL A 74 16.70 -4.33 -4.54
N PHE A 75 17.51 -3.53 -5.26
CA PHE A 75 17.45 -2.07 -5.18
C PHE A 75 16.06 -1.53 -5.57
N ARG A 76 15.51 -2.01 -6.68
CA ARG A 76 14.20 -1.56 -7.19
C ARG A 76 13.04 -2.01 -6.31
N GLU A 77 13.06 -3.26 -5.86
CA GLU A 77 12.06 -3.79 -4.93
C GLU A 77 12.12 -3.05 -3.58
N SER A 78 13.32 -2.67 -3.12
CA SER A 78 13.47 -1.84 -1.93
C SER A 78 12.81 -0.48 -2.10
N ILE A 79 13.03 0.20 -3.24
CA ILE A 79 12.33 1.45 -3.56
C ILE A 79 10.82 1.25 -3.57
N ARG A 80 10.33 0.20 -4.23
CA ARG A 80 8.90 -0.14 -4.29
C ARG A 80 8.30 -0.32 -2.90
N ARG A 81 8.98 -1.05 -2.01
CA ARG A 81 8.56 -1.28 -0.63
C ARG A 81 8.57 0.00 0.20
N VAL A 82 9.57 0.85 0.06
CA VAL A 82 9.59 2.18 0.71
C VAL A 82 8.42 3.05 0.23
N MET A 83 8.16 3.09 -1.07
CA MET A 83 7.02 3.82 -1.63
C MET A 83 5.69 3.25 -1.13
N ALA A 84 5.57 1.93 -0.98
CA ALA A 84 4.38 1.29 -0.42
C ALA A 84 4.15 1.64 1.06
N VAL A 85 5.21 1.83 1.85
CA VAL A 85 5.09 2.35 3.23
C VAL A 85 4.50 3.76 3.20
N TYR A 86 4.96 4.63 2.30
CA TYR A 86 4.38 5.96 2.16
C TYR A 86 2.92 5.94 1.69
N VAL A 87 2.53 5.01 0.81
CA VAL A 87 1.12 4.77 0.48
C VAL A 87 0.32 4.46 1.74
N VAL A 88 0.82 3.56 2.60
CA VAL A 88 0.17 3.22 3.86
C VAL A 88 0.03 4.44 4.76
N ILE A 89 1.09 5.24 4.92
CA ILE A 89 1.05 6.45 5.75
C ILE A 89 0.07 7.48 5.16
N ASP A 90 0.10 7.72 3.85
CA ASP A 90 -0.80 8.65 3.16
C ASP A 90 -2.27 8.25 3.32
N LEU A 91 -2.57 6.96 3.17
CA LEU A 91 -3.92 6.42 3.38
C LEU A 91 -4.35 6.45 4.85
N PHE A 92 -3.42 6.36 5.81
CA PHE A 92 -3.73 6.48 7.24
C PHE A 92 -3.99 7.93 7.66
N LEU A 93 -3.18 8.86 7.18
CA LEU A 93 -3.19 10.27 7.56
C LEU A 93 -4.17 11.12 6.74
N ASP A 94 -4.93 10.52 5.83
CA ASP A 94 -5.83 11.20 4.90
C ASP A 94 -5.11 12.28 4.07
N GLY A 95 -3.90 11.95 3.59
CA GLY A 95 -3.11 12.80 2.71
C GLY A 95 -1.99 13.56 3.43
N ILE A 96 -0.75 13.02 3.40
CA ILE A 96 0.46 13.81 3.72
C ILE A 96 0.62 14.99 2.75
N SER A 97 -0.04 14.86 1.59
CA SER A 97 -0.01 15.74 0.44
C SER A 97 -0.75 17.08 0.60
N GLY A 98 -1.51 17.29 1.69
CA GLY A 98 -2.21 18.55 1.96
C GLY A 98 -1.33 19.69 2.52
N LEU A 99 -0.04 19.43 2.76
CA LEU A 99 0.87 20.32 3.47
C LEU A 99 1.77 21.18 2.55
N GLY A 100 1.64 21.05 1.24
CA GLY A 100 2.35 21.89 0.26
C GLY A 100 1.42 22.93 -0.34
N ASN A 101 1.69 24.22 -0.08
CA ASN A 101 0.94 25.34 -0.66
C ASN A 101 1.17 25.52 -2.18
N ASP A 102 2.12 24.78 -2.78
CA ASP A 102 2.45 24.84 -4.20
C ASP A 102 2.11 23.52 -4.89
N GLU A 103 1.03 23.57 -5.66
CA GLU A 103 0.37 22.53 -6.45
C GLU A 103 -0.19 21.33 -5.68
N PRO A 104 -1.47 20.94 -5.93
CA PRO A 104 -2.06 19.78 -5.31
C PRO A 104 -1.26 18.55 -5.73
N TYR A 105 -0.49 17.99 -4.78
CA TYR A 105 0.12 16.68 -4.95
C TYR A 105 -1.01 15.70 -5.26
N ASN A 106 -1.10 15.31 -6.53
CA ASN A 106 -2.20 14.52 -7.00
C ASN A 106 -2.03 13.11 -6.40
N CYS A 107 -2.85 12.78 -5.40
CA CYS A 107 -2.95 11.48 -4.74
C CYS A 107 -3.02 10.30 -5.76
N GLY A 108 -3.44 10.60 -6.99
CA GLY A 108 -3.34 9.71 -8.15
C GLY A 108 -1.94 9.18 -8.45
N THR A 109 -0.86 9.80 -7.97
CA THR A 109 0.49 9.30 -8.26
C THR A 109 0.92 8.16 -7.34
N LEU A 110 0.42 8.15 -6.10
CA LEU A 110 0.66 7.06 -5.15
C LEU A 110 -0.23 5.85 -5.46
N SER A 111 -1.46 6.08 -5.93
CA SER A 111 -2.33 4.99 -6.38
C SER A 111 -1.78 4.27 -7.63
N LEU A 112 -0.97 4.94 -8.45
CA LEU A 112 -0.30 4.33 -9.61
C LEU A 112 0.98 3.54 -9.26
N LEU A 113 1.35 3.44 -7.97
CA LEU A 113 2.54 2.72 -7.57
C LEU A 113 2.35 1.20 -7.67
N PRO A 114 3.39 0.47 -8.14
CA PRO A 114 3.35 -0.98 -8.19
C PRO A 114 3.32 -1.60 -6.79
N LEU A 115 2.57 -2.69 -6.64
CA LEU A 115 2.51 -3.47 -5.41
C LEU A 115 3.84 -4.18 -5.15
N PRO A 116 4.28 -4.29 -3.88
CA PRO A 116 5.44 -5.10 -3.51
C PRO A 116 5.34 -6.53 -4.04
N CYS A 117 6.49 -7.16 -4.28
CA CYS A 117 6.52 -8.56 -4.69
C CYS A 117 6.06 -9.49 -3.56
N VAL A 118 5.72 -10.73 -3.92
CA VAL A 118 5.32 -11.75 -2.95
C VAL A 118 6.49 -12.18 -2.06
N ARG A 119 6.16 -12.61 -0.84
CA ARG A 119 7.08 -13.08 0.21
C ARG A 119 8.10 -14.08 -0.31
N ASP A 120 7.67 -15.06 -1.09
CA ASP A 120 8.55 -16.15 -1.55
C ASP A 120 9.72 -15.64 -2.41
N ILE A 121 9.54 -14.51 -3.12
CA ILE A 121 10.60 -13.88 -3.91
C ILE A 121 11.46 -12.97 -3.02
N TRP A 122 10.83 -12.19 -2.14
CA TRP A 122 11.54 -11.26 -1.24
C TRP A 122 12.41 -11.95 -0.18
N GLU A 123 11.88 -13.00 0.44
CA GLU A 123 12.51 -13.73 1.54
C GLU A 123 13.26 -14.98 1.06
N ALA A 124 13.59 -15.05 -0.23
CA ALA A 124 14.31 -16.17 -0.79
C ALA A 124 15.70 -16.32 -0.13
N PRO A 125 16.02 -17.48 0.48
CA PRO A 125 17.22 -17.63 1.31
C PRO A 125 18.50 -17.73 0.48
N THR A 126 18.39 -18.05 -0.81
CA THR A 126 19.52 -18.23 -1.72
C THR A 126 19.22 -17.60 -3.09
N ILE A 127 20.27 -17.27 -3.84
CA ILE A 127 20.15 -16.78 -5.21
C ILE A 127 19.42 -17.79 -6.10
N SER A 128 19.72 -19.09 -5.95
CA SER A 128 19.03 -20.15 -6.69
C SER A 128 17.54 -20.25 -6.33
N GLY A 129 17.20 -20.02 -5.06
CA GLY A 129 15.81 -19.91 -4.60
C GLY A 129 15.11 -18.71 -5.24
N TRP A 130 15.74 -17.54 -5.17
CA TRP A 130 15.21 -16.32 -5.79
C TRP A 130 14.95 -16.50 -7.29
N ILE A 131 15.91 -17.08 -8.02
CA ILE A 131 15.78 -17.39 -9.45
C ILE A 131 14.54 -18.26 -9.72
N LYS A 132 14.40 -19.36 -8.97
CA LYS A 132 13.30 -20.31 -9.13
C LYS A 132 11.95 -19.64 -8.85
N GLU A 133 11.88 -18.85 -7.78
CA GLU A 133 10.64 -18.18 -7.38
C GLU A 133 10.26 -17.06 -8.35
N TYR A 134 11.25 -16.33 -8.86
CA TYR A 134 11.05 -15.30 -9.87
C TYR A 134 10.59 -15.90 -11.21
N ASP A 135 11.16 -17.03 -11.64
CA ASP A 135 10.72 -17.72 -12.86
C ASP A 135 9.30 -18.28 -12.72
N ARG A 136 8.99 -18.84 -11.55
CA ARG A 136 7.63 -19.28 -11.22
C ARG A 136 6.67 -18.10 -11.35
N TYR A 137 7.00 -16.95 -10.77
CA TYR A 137 6.22 -15.73 -10.87
C TYR A 137 5.98 -15.28 -12.32
N LEU A 138 7.04 -15.19 -13.15
CA LEU A 138 6.92 -14.83 -14.55
C LEU A 138 6.06 -15.84 -15.35
N SER A 139 6.15 -17.13 -15.03
CA SER A 139 5.40 -18.19 -15.72
C SER A 139 3.91 -18.19 -15.40
N THR A 140 3.54 -17.75 -14.20
CA THR A 140 2.15 -17.72 -13.72
C THR A 140 1.42 -16.44 -14.11
N LYS A 141 2.16 -15.41 -14.53
CA LYS A 141 1.60 -14.09 -14.81
C LYS A 141 0.83 -14.11 -16.13
N GLU A 142 -0.47 -13.88 -16.06
CA GLU A 142 -1.35 -13.83 -17.24
C GLU A 142 -1.42 -12.41 -17.84
N GLY A 143 -1.25 -11.36 -17.01
CA GLY A 143 -1.26 -9.96 -17.42
C GLY A 143 0.08 -9.40 -17.89
N ASP A 144 0.05 -8.44 -18.83
CA ASP A 144 1.25 -7.76 -19.35
C ASP A 144 1.77 -6.65 -18.40
N GLY A 145 0.90 -6.16 -17.50
CA GLY A 145 1.19 -5.05 -16.58
C GLY A 145 1.52 -5.48 -15.17
N MET A 146 2.30 -4.68 -14.44
CA MET A 146 2.53 -4.88 -13.01
C MET A 146 1.26 -4.52 -12.24
N LEU A 147 0.95 -5.27 -11.17
CA LEU A 147 -0.16 -4.91 -10.28
C LEU A 147 0.15 -3.58 -9.59
N ILE A 148 -0.77 -2.63 -9.67
CA ILE A 148 -0.66 -1.32 -9.04
C ILE A 148 -1.67 -1.17 -7.91
N THR A 149 -1.40 -0.23 -7.01
CA THR A 149 -2.24 0.07 -5.85
C THR A 149 -3.67 0.42 -6.25
N GLN A 150 -3.85 1.13 -7.37
CA GLN A 150 -5.15 1.49 -7.91
C GLN A 150 -5.96 0.24 -8.31
N THR A 151 -5.33 -0.77 -8.93
CA THR A 151 -6.00 -2.03 -9.26
C THR A 151 -6.57 -2.70 -8.02
N LEU A 152 -5.83 -2.63 -6.91
CA LEU A 152 -6.27 -3.14 -5.61
C LEU A 152 -7.41 -2.29 -5.01
N MET A 153 -7.35 -0.97 -5.17
CA MET A 153 -8.43 -0.04 -4.80
C MET A 153 -9.68 -0.21 -5.67
N ASP A 154 -9.57 -0.60 -6.93
CA ASP A 154 -10.72 -0.79 -7.81
C ASP A 154 -11.36 -2.16 -7.63
N THR A 155 -10.62 -3.11 -7.01
CA THR A 155 -11.11 -4.47 -6.73
C THR A 155 -12.34 -4.43 -5.83
N ARG A 156 -13.48 -4.88 -6.35
CA ARG A 156 -14.69 -5.07 -5.56
C ARG A 156 -14.51 -6.30 -4.68
N LEU A 157 -14.32 -6.09 -3.38
CA LEU A 157 -14.21 -7.14 -2.34
C LEU A 157 -15.48 -8.03 -2.21
N VAL A 158 -16.48 -7.88 -3.08
CA VAL A 158 -17.86 -8.32 -2.85
C VAL A 158 -18.24 -9.60 -3.61
N ALA A 159 -17.46 -10.09 -4.58
CA ALA A 159 -17.83 -11.34 -5.26
C ALA A 159 -16.60 -12.17 -5.73
N PRO A 160 -16.05 -13.04 -4.88
CA PRO A 160 -14.93 -13.93 -5.23
C PRO A 160 -15.26 -15.01 -6.28
N PHE A 161 -16.48 -15.02 -6.83
CA PHE A 161 -17.06 -16.16 -7.53
C PHE A 161 -17.63 -15.83 -8.92
N VAL A 162 -17.44 -14.61 -9.43
CA VAL A 162 -17.76 -14.32 -10.83
C VAL A 162 -16.55 -14.76 -11.64
N SER A 163 -16.78 -15.64 -12.62
CA SER A 163 -15.73 -16.12 -13.52
C SER A 163 -15.00 -14.93 -14.14
N ALA A 164 -13.73 -14.77 -13.75
CA ALA A 164 -12.84 -13.74 -14.26
C ALA A 164 -12.77 -13.84 -15.79
N GLU A 165 -13.14 -12.77 -16.48
CA GLU A 165 -12.92 -12.66 -17.93
C GLU A 165 -11.42 -12.66 -18.23
N LYS A 166 -11.03 -13.09 -19.43
CA LYS A 166 -9.62 -13.11 -19.84
C LYS A 166 -9.05 -11.69 -19.82
N GLY A 167 -8.15 -11.41 -18.88
CA GLY A 167 -7.59 -10.07 -18.64
C GLY A 167 -8.11 -9.36 -17.39
N ASP A 168 -8.98 -10.00 -16.60
CA ASP A 168 -9.37 -9.51 -15.28
C ASP A 168 -8.20 -9.64 -14.28
N PRO A 169 -7.74 -8.55 -13.64
CA PRO A 169 -6.63 -8.57 -12.67
C PRO A 169 -6.96 -9.36 -11.40
N SER A 170 -8.21 -9.79 -11.20
CA SER A 170 -8.64 -10.55 -10.03
C SER A 170 -7.82 -11.81 -9.77
N ASN A 171 -7.40 -12.53 -10.83
CA ASN A 171 -6.55 -13.73 -10.67
C ASN A 171 -5.16 -13.36 -10.14
N ASP A 172 -4.54 -12.33 -10.75
CA ASP A 172 -3.23 -11.82 -10.34
C ASP A 172 -3.28 -11.27 -8.90
N ILE A 173 -4.34 -10.56 -8.53
CA ILE A 173 -4.57 -10.07 -7.16
C ILE A 173 -4.71 -11.23 -6.19
N MET A 174 -5.49 -12.26 -6.51
CA MET A 174 -5.65 -13.43 -5.65
C MET A 174 -4.34 -14.19 -5.49
N GLN A 175 -3.53 -14.27 -6.55
CA GLN A 175 -2.19 -14.85 -6.48
C GLN A 175 -1.27 -14.03 -5.58
N TRP A 176 -1.28 -12.71 -5.73
CA TRP A 176 -0.52 -11.80 -4.87
C TRP A 176 -0.94 -11.94 -3.40
N CYS A 177 -2.25 -12.00 -3.12
CA CYS A 177 -2.81 -12.20 -1.78
C CYS A 177 -2.34 -13.52 -1.12
N ARG A 178 -2.12 -14.59 -1.89
CA ARG A 178 -1.60 -15.86 -1.34
C ARG A 178 -0.14 -15.75 -0.88
N GLY A 179 0.62 -14.87 -1.51
CA GLY A 179 2.03 -14.65 -1.25
C GLY A 179 2.32 -13.44 -0.37
N MET A 180 1.35 -12.90 0.38
CA MET A 180 1.57 -11.69 1.18
C MET A 180 2.62 -11.88 2.27
N ASP A 181 3.46 -10.86 2.42
CA ASP A 181 4.29 -10.64 3.59
C ASP A 181 3.63 -9.63 4.55
N GLY A 182 4.34 -9.21 5.60
CA GLY A 182 3.82 -8.27 6.59
C GLY A 182 3.40 -6.93 5.98
N LEU A 183 4.19 -6.37 5.07
CA LEU A 183 3.88 -5.11 4.41
C LEU A 183 2.65 -5.23 3.50
N SER A 184 2.62 -6.26 2.66
CA SER A 184 1.50 -6.54 1.76
C SER A 184 0.19 -6.76 2.52
N THR A 185 0.27 -7.38 3.69
CA THR A 185 -0.88 -7.55 4.60
C THR A 185 -1.42 -6.20 5.08
N ILE A 186 -0.55 -5.26 5.46
CA ILE A 186 -0.95 -3.91 5.88
C ILE A 186 -1.63 -3.17 4.73
N ILE A 187 -1.06 -3.24 3.51
CA ILE A 187 -1.64 -2.64 2.30
C ILE A 187 -3.04 -3.23 2.02
N TRP A 188 -3.20 -4.55 2.13
CA TRP A 188 -4.48 -5.19 1.94
C TRP A 188 -5.52 -4.76 2.98
N MET A 189 -5.11 -4.59 4.25
CA MET A 189 -6.01 -4.19 5.34
C MET A 189 -6.42 -2.72 5.28
N ILE A 190 -5.56 -1.83 4.80
CA ILE A 190 -5.85 -0.38 4.78
C ILE A 190 -6.81 0.00 3.65
N ILE A 191 -6.87 -0.76 2.57
CA ILE A 191 -7.75 -0.45 1.43
C ILE A 191 -9.24 -0.49 1.78
N PRO A 192 -9.78 -1.53 2.44
CA PRO A 192 -11.15 -1.52 2.94
C PRO A 192 -11.43 -0.35 3.89
N LEU A 193 -10.46 0.01 4.75
CA LEU A 193 -10.57 1.12 5.68
C LEU A 193 -10.68 2.46 4.95
N HIS A 194 -9.82 2.69 3.96
CA HIS A 194 -9.84 3.88 3.13
C HIS A 194 -11.15 3.99 2.34
N LYS A 195 -11.63 2.90 1.73
CA LYS A 195 -12.94 2.84 1.06
C LYS A 195 -14.10 3.15 2.00
N TYR A 196 -14.03 2.69 3.25
CA TYR A 196 -15.04 3.00 4.25
C TYR A 196 -15.04 4.49 4.61
N ARG A 197 -13.88 5.14 4.72
CA ARG A 197 -13.77 6.59 4.98
C ARG A 197 -14.28 7.45 3.83
N LEU A 198 -14.06 7.03 2.59
CA LEU A 198 -14.49 7.80 1.41
C LEU A 198 -16.01 7.82 1.21
N ARG A 199 -16.75 6.91 1.85
CA ARG A 199 -18.20 6.78 1.78
C ARG A 199 -18.89 8.01 2.38
N GLU A 200 -19.68 8.71 1.55
CA GLU A 200 -20.32 9.99 1.90
C GLU A 200 -21.26 9.91 3.11
N ASP A 201 -21.89 8.74 3.32
CA ASP A 201 -22.75 8.41 4.46
C ASP A 201 -22.04 8.47 5.82
N VAL A 202 -20.71 8.42 5.83
CA VAL A 202 -19.91 8.55 7.05
C VAL A 202 -19.37 9.97 7.19
N ARG A 203 -19.24 10.76 6.11
CA ARG A 203 -18.71 12.14 6.17
C ARG A 203 -19.63 13.10 6.92
N ASP A 204 -20.94 12.86 6.89
CA ASP A 204 -21.95 13.70 7.56
C ASP A 204 -22.15 13.38 9.05
N ILE A 205 -21.44 12.38 9.60
CA ILE A 205 -21.47 12.04 11.03
C ILE A 205 -20.28 12.67 11.79
N TRP A 206 -19.39 13.39 11.09
CA TRP A 206 -18.22 14.08 11.65
C TRP A 206 -18.49 15.55 11.96
#